data_AF-A0A1F3QUH5-F1
#
_entry.id   AF-A0A1F3QUH5-F1
#
_cell.length_a   1.000
_cell.length_b   1.000
_cell.length_c   1.000
_cell.angle_alpha   90.00
_cell.angle_beta   90.00
_cell.angle_gamma   90.00
#
_symmetry.space_group_name_H-M   'P 1'
#
loop_
_entity.id
_entity.type
_entity.pdbx_description
1 polymer ?
#
loop_
_entity_poly.entity_id
_entity_poly.type
_entity_poly.pdbx_seq_one_letter_code
_entity_poly.pdbx_strand_id
1 'polypeptide(L)'
;MCLIGTIYIIFPISPSIKHVTLVDGKFEFNNKPFYPIVLNYTVSLQTDGKDFWACSYKGYNPNAEFKYNTKETSQNQLRADMILIKDLGFNTVRIVGIGEPFINEEKNDELSINSYLANIRDSSIILSNDEAVFSYFQKIEDLLSIIDNAGLKAIFLLKTTPNNNSSNFLLRKFSFYFKDNATILALDLFNEPLYFDKPEKNKNEVYEIVKHWRKTVKIYAPQILVTIGLEGLREVFRWDPNILAIDFISYHPYEYEPEQVRNEIYWYGKYTEKPWIIGETAIPADNDSVTYEEQRLFAKHTLEQTYNCNGVGYSWWQYKDVDWHKYHATFLGVLNWNGETINPKGDSVFGTVKPVAKEFGTFNPNAKKDSCLCLDNYYNYSQSKDFKLTGFILDKNNAPIEGAVILGWNENWSHSYHTITKKDGSFELLGSYPFYHWMASATKYTTIRSDINPDTAKVVNTISTIDLGNLKIEYLSFLK
;
A
#
# COMPACT_ATOMS: atom_id res chain seq x y z
N MET A 1 5.92 54.14 -46.58
CA MET A 1 5.75 53.55 -45.24
C MET A 1 4.72 52.44 -45.35
N CYS A 2 5.16 51.19 -45.43
CA CYS A 2 4.26 50.02 -45.38
C CYS A 2 4.14 49.58 -43.93
N LEU A 3 2.94 49.67 -43.36
CA LEU A 3 2.60 49.06 -42.08
C LEU A 3 2.22 47.59 -42.34
N ILE A 4 3.07 46.67 -41.86
CA ILE A 4 2.77 45.25 -41.79
C ILE A 4 1.99 45.04 -40.48
N GLY A 5 0.70 44.75 -40.60
CA GLY A 5 -0.15 44.37 -39.47
C GLY A 5 0.07 42.91 -39.11
N THR A 6 0.65 42.66 -37.94
CA THR A 6 0.78 41.32 -37.36
C THR A 6 -0.55 40.92 -36.71
N ILE A 7 -1.25 39.95 -37.32
CA ILE A 7 -2.44 39.33 -36.72
C ILE A 7 -1.96 38.29 -35.71
N TYR A 8 -2.17 38.55 -34.42
CA TYR A 8 -2.01 37.55 -33.37
C TYR A 8 -3.23 36.62 -33.35
N ILE A 9 -3.06 35.40 -33.84
CA ILE A 9 -4.03 34.32 -33.66
C ILE A 9 -3.86 33.82 -32.22
N ILE A 10 -4.74 34.27 -31.33
CA ILE A 10 -4.86 33.72 -29.98
C ILE A 10 -5.54 32.35 -30.14
N PHE A 11 -4.75 31.28 -30.14
CA PHE A 11 -5.30 29.94 -29.97
C PHE A 11 -5.88 29.84 -28.54
N PRO A 12 -7.11 29.33 -28.36
CA PRO A 12 -7.58 29.00 -27.03
C PRO A 12 -6.63 27.96 -26.45
N ILE A 13 -5.92 28.34 -25.38
CA ILE A 13 -5.14 27.40 -24.57
C ILE A 13 -6.15 26.42 -24.01
N SER A 14 -6.19 25.21 -24.57
CA SER A 14 -6.97 24.11 -24.01
C SER A 14 -6.59 23.99 -22.53
N PRO A 15 -7.55 23.95 -21.59
CA PRO A 15 -7.21 23.81 -20.18
C PRO A 15 -6.34 22.56 -20.02
N SER A 16 -5.08 22.77 -19.63
CA SER A 16 -4.12 21.68 -19.46
C SER A 16 -4.75 20.63 -18.55
N ILE A 17 -4.89 19.40 -19.02
CA ILE A 17 -5.28 18.25 -18.20
C ILE A 17 -4.36 18.25 -16.97
N LYS A 18 -4.92 18.41 -15.77
CA LYS A 18 -4.12 18.58 -14.54
C LYS A 18 -4.03 17.25 -13.80
N HIS A 19 -2.82 16.69 -13.74
CA HIS A 19 -2.49 15.57 -12.86
C HIS A 19 -2.43 16.04 -11.40
N VAL A 20 -2.56 15.10 -10.47
CA VAL A 20 -2.13 15.32 -9.08
C VAL A 20 -0.60 15.33 -9.07
N THR A 21 0.00 16.33 -8.42
CA THR A 21 1.46 16.48 -8.32
C THR A 21 1.91 16.50 -6.87
N LEU A 22 3.21 16.35 -6.62
CA LEU A 22 3.82 16.61 -5.32
C LEU A 22 4.56 17.95 -5.38
N VAL A 23 4.18 18.87 -4.49
CA VAL A 23 4.82 20.17 -4.29
C VAL A 23 5.23 20.26 -2.82
N ASP A 24 6.53 20.47 -2.57
CA ASP A 24 7.10 20.51 -1.21
C ASP A 24 6.68 19.32 -0.33
N GLY A 25 6.64 18.14 -0.95
CA GLY A 25 6.30 16.88 -0.29
C GLY A 25 4.81 16.70 0.04
N LYS A 26 3.92 17.54 -0.48
CA LYS A 26 2.45 17.43 -0.30
C LYS A 26 1.76 17.28 -1.66
N PHE A 27 0.65 16.55 -1.69
CA PHE A 27 -0.10 16.44 -2.95
C PHE A 27 -0.86 17.73 -3.24
N GLU A 28 -0.87 18.12 -4.51
CA GLU A 28 -1.69 19.20 -5.03
C GLU A 28 -2.52 18.72 -6.21
N PHE A 29 -3.75 19.21 -6.30
CA PHE A 29 -4.62 19.02 -7.45
C PHE A 29 -5.25 20.37 -7.81
N ASN A 30 -5.09 20.79 -9.07
CA ASN A 30 -5.55 22.11 -9.52
C ASN A 30 -4.99 23.28 -8.69
N ASN A 31 -3.71 23.21 -8.28
CA ASN A 31 -3.03 24.20 -7.44
C ASN A 31 -3.69 24.40 -6.07
N LYS A 32 -4.35 23.36 -5.56
CA LYS A 32 -4.94 23.32 -4.23
C LYS A 32 -4.40 22.10 -3.49
N PRO A 33 -4.23 22.19 -2.15
CA PRO A 33 -3.89 21.03 -1.34
C PRO A 33 -4.85 19.87 -1.63
N PHE A 34 -4.29 18.70 -1.86
CA PHE A 34 -5.02 17.47 -2.06
C PHE A 34 -4.55 16.48 -1.00
N TYR A 35 -5.48 15.93 -0.21
CA TYR A 35 -5.15 14.87 0.74
C TYR A 35 -5.92 13.62 0.27
N PRO A 36 -5.24 12.62 -0.33
CA PRO A 36 -5.91 11.41 -0.77
C PRO A 36 -6.50 10.67 0.43
N ILE A 37 -7.83 10.54 0.43
CA ILE A 37 -8.58 9.60 1.25
C ILE A 37 -8.96 8.48 0.31
N VAL A 38 -8.25 7.37 0.45
CA VAL A 38 -8.19 6.29 -0.51
C VAL A 38 -8.99 5.09 -0.01
N LEU A 39 -9.67 4.41 -0.92
CA LEU A 39 -10.29 3.12 -0.64
C LEU A 39 -9.70 2.06 -1.57
N ASN A 40 -9.23 0.95 -1.01
CA ASN A 40 -8.79 -0.18 -1.81
C ASN A 40 -10.00 -0.87 -2.46
N TYR A 41 -9.91 -1.08 -3.76
CA TYR A 41 -10.96 -1.66 -4.57
C TYR A 41 -10.37 -2.73 -5.51
N THR A 42 -10.80 -3.98 -5.31
CA THR A 42 -10.36 -5.11 -6.12
C THR A 42 -11.23 -5.20 -7.37
N VAL A 43 -10.58 -5.24 -8.52
CA VAL A 43 -11.21 -5.38 -9.83
C VAL A 43 -10.85 -6.74 -10.40
N SER A 44 -11.85 -7.43 -10.94
CA SER A 44 -11.68 -8.66 -11.72
C SER A 44 -11.94 -8.41 -13.19
N LEU A 45 -11.59 -9.39 -14.02
CA LEU A 45 -11.98 -9.43 -15.42
C LEU A 45 -13.01 -10.54 -15.66
N GLN A 46 -14.06 -10.21 -16.40
CA GLN A 46 -15.00 -11.18 -16.94
C GLN A 46 -14.87 -11.25 -18.46
N THR A 47 -15.26 -12.38 -19.03
CA THR A 47 -15.29 -12.61 -20.48
C THR A 47 -16.55 -13.37 -20.88
N ASP A 48 -16.98 -13.23 -22.13
CA ASP A 48 -17.98 -14.08 -22.80
C ASP A 48 -17.35 -15.02 -23.86
N GLY A 49 -16.01 -15.08 -23.92
CA GLY A 49 -15.25 -15.80 -24.94
C GLY A 49 -15.00 -15.01 -26.23
N LYS A 50 -15.60 -13.83 -26.40
CA LYS A 50 -15.39 -12.92 -27.54
C LYS A 50 -14.76 -11.60 -27.12
N ASP A 51 -15.23 -11.02 -26.03
CA ASP A 51 -14.69 -9.82 -25.39
C ASP A 51 -14.42 -10.08 -23.90
N PHE A 52 -13.74 -9.16 -23.25
CA PHE A 52 -13.56 -9.14 -21.80
C PHE A 52 -13.66 -7.71 -21.25
N TRP A 53 -13.98 -7.59 -19.97
CA TRP A 53 -14.23 -6.29 -19.32
C TRP A 53 -13.92 -6.31 -17.83
N ALA A 54 -13.61 -5.13 -17.29
CA ALA A 54 -13.48 -4.91 -15.86
C ALA A 54 -14.83 -5.09 -15.13
N CYS A 55 -14.79 -5.70 -13.96
CA CYS A 55 -15.95 -5.91 -13.10
C CYS A 55 -15.54 -5.90 -11.61
N SER A 56 -16.50 -5.71 -10.71
CA SER A 56 -16.28 -5.81 -9.26
C SER A 56 -15.77 -7.21 -8.90
N TYR A 57 -14.86 -7.30 -7.93
CA TYR A 57 -14.34 -8.58 -7.47
C TYR A 57 -15.45 -9.52 -6.98
N LYS A 58 -15.42 -10.78 -7.42
CA LYS A 58 -16.42 -11.77 -7.02
C LYS A 58 -16.49 -12.01 -5.51
N GLY A 59 -15.36 -11.85 -4.80
CA GLY A 59 -15.30 -11.97 -3.34
C GLY A 59 -16.07 -10.88 -2.57
N TYR A 60 -16.52 -9.82 -3.24
CA TYR A 60 -17.43 -8.82 -2.66
C TYR A 60 -18.87 -9.33 -2.50
N ASN A 61 -19.15 -10.56 -2.90
CA ASN A 61 -20.42 -11.23 -2.65
C ASN A 61 -20.18 -12.52 -1.84
N PRO A 62 -21.18 -12.96 -1.05
CA PRO A 62 -21.16 -14.29 -0.44
C PRO A 62 -20.82 -15.38 -1.45
N ASN A 63 -20.07 -16.39 -1.01
CA ASN A 63 -19.60 -17.52 -1.83
C ASN A 63 -18.64 -17.15 -2.97
N ALA A 64 -18.15 -15.91 -3.02
CA ALA A 64 -17.22 -15.43 -4.03
C ALA A 64 -17.75 -15.58 -5.47
N GLU A 65 -19.02 -15.23 -5.68
CA GLU A 65 -19.69 -15.27 -6.99
C GLU A 65 -19.92 -13.87 -7.57
N PHE A 66 -19.90 -13.76 -8.89
CA PHE A 66 -20.34 -12.55 -9.56
C PHE A 66 -21.86 -12.44 -9.53
N LYS A 67 -22.38 -11.30 -9.04
CA LYS A 67 -23.81 -10.95 -9.14
C LYS A 67 -24.24 -10.68 -10.59
N TYR A 68 -23.34 -10.12 -11.39
CA TYR A 68 -23.57 -9.75 -12.79
C TYR A 68 -22.54 -10.38 -13.71
N ASN A 69 -22.96 -10.80 -14.90
CA ASN A 69 -22.14 -11.59 -15.82
C ASN A 69 -22.14 -11.06 -17.27
N THR A 70 -22.70 -9.87 -17.51
CA THR A 70 -22.61 -9.17 -18.79
C THR A 70 -21.81 -7.88 -18.65
N LYS A 71 -21.17 -7.44 -19.73
CA LYS A 71 -20.38 -6.20 -19.76
C LYS A 71 -21.15 -5.01 -19.22
N GLU A 72 -22.37 -4.79 -19.72
CA GLU A 72 -23.20 -3.65 -19.35
C GLU A 72 -23.54 -3.67 -17.85
N THR A 73 -24.06 -4.79 -17.35
CA THR A 73 -24.45 -4.91 -15.93
C THR A 73 -23.25 -4.82 -14.99
N SER A 74 -22.11 -5.40 -15.36
CA SER A 74 -20.90 -5.36 -14.54
C SER A 74 -20.27 -3.96 -14.50
N GLN A 75 -20.28 -3.24 -15.62
CA GLN A 75 -19.82 -1.85 -15.67
C GLN A 75 -20.80 -0.90 -14.96
N ASN A 76 -22.11 -1.17 -14.99
CA ASN A 76 -23.09 -0.41 -14.21
C ASN A 76 -22.86 -0.59 -12.71
N GLN A 77 -22.55 -1.80 -12.26
CA GLN A 77 -22.17 -2.03 -10.86
C GLN A 77 -20.91 -1.25 -10.48
N LEU A 78 -19.86 -1.28 -11.31
CA LEU A 78 -18.66 -0.47 -11.08
C LEU A 78 -18.97 1.02 -10.98
N ARG A 79 -19.84 1.56 -11.83
CA ARG A 79 -20.27 2.97 -11.75
C ARG A 79 -20.97 3.26 -10.44
N ALA A 80 -21.93 2.41 -10.04
CA ALA A 80 -22.67 2.55 -8.80
C ALA A 80 -21.74 2.51 -7.58
N ASP A 81 -20.77 1.59 -7.59
CA ASP A 81 -19.73 1.46 -6.57
C ASP A 81 -18.88 2.73 -6.47
N MET A 82 -18.31 3.22 -7.58
CA MET A 82 -17.48 4.43 -7.58
C MET A 82 -18.24 5.68 -7.13
N ILE A 83 -19.53 5.81 -7.49
CA ILE A 83 -20.39 6.89 -7.02
C ILE A 83 -20.59 6.80 -5.50
N LEU A 84 -20.86 5.60 -4.97
CA LEU A 84 -21.01 5.40 -3.53
C LEU A 84 -19.70 5.70 -2.79
N ILE A 85 -18.56 5.22 -3.30
CA ILE A 85 -17.24 5.50 -2.73
C ILE A 85 -17.01 7.01 -2.61
N LYS A 86 -17.35 7.78 -3.64
CA LYS A 86 -17.28 9.24 -3.61
C LYS A 86 -18.16 9.85 -2.52
N ASP A 87 -19.38 9.36 -2.39
CA ASP A 87 -20.37 9.82 -1.40
C ASP A 87 -19.93 9.53 0.05
N LEU A 88 -19.24 8.40 0.27
CA LEU A 88 -18.67 8.03 1.57
C LEU A 88 -17.47 8.89 2.00
N GLY A 89 -17.07 9.88 1.20
CA GLY A 89 -16.00 10.83 1.53
C GLY A 89 -14.64 10.53 0.90
N PHE A 90 -14.50 9.41 0.21
CA PHE A 90 -13.26 9.08 -0.49
C PHE A 90 -13.12 9.97 -1.73
N ASN A 91 -11.88 10.33 -2.05
CA ASN A 91 -11.56 11.12 -3.24
C ASN A 91 -10.62 10.38 -4.21
N THR A 92 -10.15 9.20 -3.80
CA THR A 92 -9.20 8.37 -4.53
C THR A 92 -9.55 6.90 -4.28
N VAL A 93 -9.27 6.03 -5.25
CA VAL A 93 -9.33 4.58 -5.11
C VAL A 93 -7.96 3.98 -5.39
N ARG A 94 -7.58 2.94 -4.64
CA ARG A 94 -6.44 2.10 -4.99
C ARG A 94 -6.96 0.85 -5.70
N ILE A 95 -6.62 0.71 -6.98
CA ILE A 95 -7.10 -0.39 -7.82
C ILE A 95 -6.11 -1.54 -7.77
N VAL A 96 -6.60 -2.71 -7.36
CA VAL A 96 -5.84 -3.98 -7.31
C VAL A 96 -6.56 -5.07 -8.14
N GLY A 97 -5.85 -6.16 -8.45
CA GLY A 97 -6.35 -7.27 -9.25
C GLY A 97 -6.13 -7.10 -10.76
N ILE A 98 -6.85 -6.17 -11.41
CA ILE A 98 -6.80 -6.04 -12.88
C ILE A 98 -5.41 -5.66 -13.41
N GLY A 99 -4.59 -4.93 -12.64
CA GLY A 99 -3.23 -4.50 -13.00
C GLY A 99 -2.13 -5.51 -12.62
N GLU A 100 -2.50 -6.73 -12.25
CA GLU A 100 -1.57 -7.74 -11.72
C GLU A 100 -1.53 -8.98 -12.62
N PRO A 101 -0.96 -8.87 -13.83
CA PRO A 101 -0.83 -10.01 -14.71
C PRO A 101 0.06 -11.09 -14.08
N PHE A 102 -0.26 -12.34 -14.39
CA PHE A 102 0.57 -13.48 -14.10
C PHE A 102 1.71 -13.55 -15.12
N ILE A 103 2.91 -13.87 -14.62
CA ILE A 103 4.10 -14.12 -15.44
C ILE A 103 4.44 -15.59 -15.31
N ASN A 104 4.41 -16.31 -16.42
CA ASN A 104 4.79 -17.72 -16.44
C ASN A 104 6.30 -17.85 -16.73
N GLU A 105 7.09 -17.99 -15.67
CA GLU A 105 8.55 -18.13 -15.76
C GLU A 105 8.98 -19.40 -16.54
N GLU A 106 8.18 -20.48 -16.50
CA GLU A 106 8.44 -21.71 -17.24
C GLU A 106 8.19 -21.56 -18.75
N LYS A 107 7.41 -20.55 -19.15
CA LYS A 107 7.07 -20.26 -20.54
C LYS A 107 7.69 -18.96 -21.04
N ASN A 108 8.98 -18.76 -20.74
CA ASN A 108 9.74 -17.61 -21.21
C ASN A 108 9.06 -16.27 -20.84
N ASP A 109 8.66 -16.16 -19.58
CA ASP A 109 8.00 -14.99 -19.00
C ASP A 109 6.69 -14.57 -19.72
N GLU A 110 5.89 -15.55 -20.18
CA GLU A 110 4.60 -15.26 -20.83
C GLU A 110 3.68 -14.49 -19.89
N LEU A 111 3.21 -13.32 -20.34
CA LEU A 111 2.25 -12.49 -19.62
C LEU A 111 0.83 -12.99 -19.88
N SER A 112 0.05 -13.10 -18.82
CA SER A 112 -1.37 -13.36 -18.93
C SER A 112 -2.17 -12.69 -17.83
N ILE A 113 -3.45 -12.47 -18.07
CA ILE A 113 -4.39 -11.94 -17.08
C ILE A 113 -5.47 -12.98 -16.83
N ASN A 114 -5.82 -13.17 -15.55
CA ASN A 114 -6.92 -14.04 -15.18
C ASN A 114 -8.24 -13.34 -15.49
N SER A 115 -9.16 -14.09 -16.07
CA SER A 115 -10.53 -13.66 -16.37
C SER A 115 -11.50 -14.78 -16.04
N TYR A 116 -12.79 -14.47 -15.93
CA TYR A 116 -13.80 -15.44 -15.55
C TYR A 116 -14.91 -15.48 -16.60
N LEU A 117 -15.24 -16.69 -17.08
CA LEU A 117 -16.45 -16.91 -17.88
C LEU A 117 -17.63 -17.06 -16.92
N ALA A 118 -18.22 -15.91 -16.53
CA ALA A 118 -19.20 -15.81 -15.45
C ALA A 118 -18.71 -16.50 -14.15
N ASN A 119 -19.52 -17.36 -13.53
CA ASN A 119 -19.17 -18.16 -12.35
C ASN A 119 -18.72 -19.59 -12.69
N ILE A 120 -18.50 -19.90 -13.97
CA ILE A 120 -18.38 -21.29 -14.44
C ILE A 120 -16.94 -21.77 -14.44
N ARG A 121 -16.02 -20.95 -14.97
CA ARG A 121 -14.65 -21.37 -15.22
C ARG A 121 -13.69 -20.19 -15.29
N ASP A 122 -12.49 -20.42 -14.75
CA ASP A 122 -11.34 -19.54 -14.87
C ASP A 122 -10.76 -19.63 -16.30
N SER A 123 -10.51 -18.47 -16.89
CA SER A 123 -9.91 -18.28 -18.20
C SER A 123 -8.67 -17.42 -18.08
N SER A 124 -7.74 -17.58 -19.01
CA SER A 124 -6.51 -16.79 -19.07
C SER A 124 -6.42 -16.11 -20.43
N ILE A 125 -6.17 -14.81 -20.43
CA ILE A 125 -5.96 -14.03 -21.64
C ILE A 125 -4.46 -13.78 -21.74
N ILE A 126 -3.84 -14.38 -22.75
CA ILE A 126 -2.40 -14.26 -22.98
C ILE A 126 -2.12 -12.91 -23.66
N LEU A 127 -1.19 -12.14 -23.10
CA LEU A 127 -0.74 -10.85 -23.64
C LEU A 127 0.46 -11.07 -24.57
N SER A 128 0.29 -11.92 -25.59
CA SER A 128 1.38 -12.44 -26.42
C SER A 128 1.93 -11.43 -27.44
N ASN A 129 1.22 -10.34 -27.70
CA ASN A 129 1.60 -9.33 -28.68
C ASN A 129 1.02 -7.94 -28.35
N ASP A 130 1.42 -6.93 -29.12
CA ASP A 130 1.02 -5.53 -28.92
C ASP A 130 -0.51 -5.32 -29.06
N GLU A 131 -1.21 -6.09 -29.90
CA GLU A 131 -2.67 -5.99 -30.06
C GLU A 131 -3.41 -6.50 -28.82
N ALA A 132 -2.97 -7.64 -28.27
CA ALA A 132 -3.52 -8.19 -27.03
C ALA A 132 -3.29 -7.25 -25.84
N VAL A 133 -2.08 -6.67 -25.74
CA VAL A 133 -1.75 -5.66 -24.71
C VAL A 133 -2.60 -4.41 -24.87
N PHE A 134 -2.79 -3.91 -26.10
CA PHE A 134 -3.62 -2.74 -26.38
C PHE A 134 -5.08 -3.00 -26.03
N SER A 135 -5.63 -4.15 -26.42
CA SER A 135 -7.00 -4.56 -26.08
C SER A 135 -7.22 -4.61 -24.57
N TYR A 136 -6.23 -5.14 -23.82
CA TYR A 136 -6.23 -5.13 -22.36
C TYR A 136 -6.21 -3.70 -21.79
N PHE A 137 -5.36 -2.82 -22.32
CA PHE A 137 -5.31 -1.41 -21.91
C PHE A 137 -6.63 -0.67 -22.17
N GLN A 138 -7.34 -0.96 -23.26
CA GLN A 138 -8.67 -0.39 -23.47
C GLN A 138 -9.66 -0.76 -22.35
N LYS A 139 -9.54 -1.95 -21.74
CA LYS A 139 -10.41 -2.34 -20.62
C LYS A 139 -10.06 -1.61 -19.32
N ILE A 140 -8.77 -1.29 -19.14
CA ILE A 140 -8.32 -0.43 -18.05
C ILE A 140 -8.78 1.02 -18.30
N GLU A 141 -8.75 1.50 -19.54
CA GLU A 141 -9.25 2.83 -19.91
C GLU A 141 -10.76 2.97 -19.66
N ASP A 142 -11.56 1.94 -19.97
CA ASP A 142 -12.98 1.87 -19.61
C ASP A 142 -13.19 2.03 -18.10
N LEU A 143 -12.39 1.32 -17.29
CA LEU A 143 -12.41 1.41 -15.82
C LEU A 143 -12.00 2.80 -15.33
N LEU A 144 -10.89 3.35 -15.83
CA LEU A 144 -10.40 4.68 -15.43
C LEU A 144 -11.41 5.77 -15.81
N SER A 145 -12.13 5.61 -16.93
CA SER A 145 -13.22 6.50 -17.31
C SER A 145 -14.38 6.43 -16.31
N ILE A 146 -14.72 5.24 -15.79
CA ILE A 146 -15.74 5.10 -14.73
C ILE A 146 -15.30 5.82 -13.44
N ILE A 147 -14.03 5.66 -13.05
CA ILE A 147 -13.45 6.31 -11.85
C ILE A 147 -13.46 7.84 -12.00
N ASP A 148 -13.02 8.36 -13.15
CA ASP A 148 -12.99 9.80 -13.41
C ASP A 148 -14.38 10.42 -13.43
N ASN A 149 -15.35 9.74 -14.05
CA ASN A 149 -16.75 10.19 -14.09
C ASN A 149 -17.41 10.24 -12.70
N ALA A 150 -16.90 9.49 -11.73
CA ALA A 150 -17.31 9.58 -10.32
C ALA A 150 -16.58 10.72 -9.57
N GLY A 151 -15.61 11.39 -10.20
CA GLY A 151 -14.81 12.46 -9.58
C GLY A 151 -13.77 11.92 -8.60
N LEU A 152 -13.23 10.74 -8.88
CA LEU A 152 -12.19 10.08 -8.10
C LEU A 152 -10.85 10.06 -8.87
N LYS A 153 -9.75 9.95 -8.13
CA LYS A 153 -8.42 9.61 -8.67
C LYS A 153 -8.08 8.15 -8.41
N ALA A 154 -7.06 7.63 -9.09
CA ALA A 154 -6.62 6.25 -8.97
C ALA A 154 -5.15 6.16 -8.59
N ILE A 155 -4.86 5.39 -7.53
CA ILE A 155 -3.55 4.74 -7.36
C ILE A 155 -3.70 3.37 -8.00
N PHE A 156 -2.94 3.10 -9.06
CA PHE A 156 -3.10 1.87 -9.84
C PHE A 156 -1.97 0.90 -9.53
N LEU A 157 -2.29 -0.26 -8.94
CA LEU A 157 -1.30 -1.32 -8.75
C LEU A 157 -0.98 -1.96 -10.10
N LEU A 158 0.24 -1.72 -10.58
CA LEU A 158 0.79 -2.37 -11.76
C LEU A 158 1.96 -3.26 -11.31
N LYS A 159 1.65 -4.54 -11.08
CA LYS A 159 2.62 -5.48 -10.51
C LYS A 159 3.87 -5.56 -11.37
N THR A 160 4.98 -5.10 -10.81
CA THR A 160 6.28 -5.11 -11.45
C THR A 160 7.21 -6.10 -10.76
N THR A 161 7.72 -7.08 -11.50
CA THR A 161 8.59 -8.14 -10.96
C THR A 161 10.07 -7.76 -11.14
N PRO A 162 10.89 -7.84 -10.08
CA PRO A 162 12.32 -7.54 -10.16
C PRO A 162 13.04 -8.32 -11.27
N ASN A 163 13.86 -7.63 -12.07
CA ASN A 163 14.69 -8.22 -13.12
C ASN A 163 13.93 -9.04 -14.19
N ASN A 164 12.62 -8.85 -14.33
CA ASN A 164 11.80 -9.57 -15.31
C ASN A 164 11.56 -8.73 -16.57
N ASN A 165 11.89 -9.27 -17.75
CA ASN A 165 11.81 -8.53 -19.01
C ASN A 165 10.36 -8.25 -19.44
N SER A 166 9.47 -9.22 -19.29
CA SER A 166 8.06 -9.06 -19.66
C SER A 166 7.35 -8.03 -18.78
N SER A 167 7.63 -8.07 -17.47
CA SER A 167 7.12 -7.07 -16.54
C SER A 167 7.60 -5.64 -16.89
N ASN A 168 8.90 -5.48 -17.19
CA ASN A 168 9.45 -4.19 -17.64
C ASN A 168 8.87 -3.73 -18.98
N PHE A 169 8.63 -4.66 -19.91
CA PHE A 169 7.95 -4.38 -21.18
C PHE A 169 6.54 -3.83 -20.94
N LEU A 170 5.77 -4.48 -20.06
CA LEU A 170 4.43 -4.03 -19.73
C LEU A 170 4.44 -2.66 -19.02
N LEU A 171 5.32 -2.45 -18.03
CA LEU A 171 5.49 -1.16 -17.36
C LEU A 171 5.75 -0.03 -18.35
N ARG A 172 6.64 -0.26 -19.32
CA ARG A 172 6.94 0.70 -20.39
C ARG A 172 5.72 1.01 -21.25
N LYS A 173 5.03 -0.02 -21.74
CA LYS A 173 3.87 0.11 -22.61
C LYS A 173 2.71 0.79 -21.88
N PHE A 174 2.44 0.40 -20.64
CA PHE A 174 1.40 0.99 -19.79
C PHE A 174 1.68 2.47 -19.55
N SER A 175 2.91 2.81 -19.12
CA SER A 175 3.31 4.20 -18.87
C SER A 175 3.13 5.04 -20.13
N PHE A 176 3.59 4.56 -21.28
CA PHE A 176 3.44 5.30 -22.53
C PHE A 176 1.97 5.51 -22.95
N TYR A 177 1.14 4.47 -22.79
CA TYR A 177 -0.27 4.51 -23.17
C TYR A 177 -1.08 5.48 -22.30
N PHE A 178 -0.88 5.45 -20.98
CA PHE A 178 -1.65 6.23 -20.02
C PHE A 178 -1.00 7.55 -19.59
N LYS A 179 0.08 7.99 -20.24
CA LYS A 179 0.88 9.16 -19.82
C LYS A 179 0.07 10.45 -19.62
N ASP A 180 -1.01 10.63 -20.37
CA ASP A 180 -1.87 11.83 -20.37
C ASP A 180 -3.20 11.59 -19.60
N ASN A 181 -3.38 10.41 -19.00
CA ASN A 181 -4.57 10.08 -18.23
C ASN A 181 -4.44 10.62 -16.80
N ALA A 182 -5.04 11.77 -16.53
CA ALA A 182 -4.99 12.41 -15.21
C ALA A 182 -5.91 11.79 -14.15
N THR A 183 -6.64 10.71 -14.47
CA THR A 183 -7.30 9.89 -13.45
C THR A 183 -6.25 9.16 -12.62
N ILE A 184 -5.15 8.72 -13.24
CA ILE A 184 -4.04 8.06 -12.56
C ILE A 184 -3.23 9.11 -11.78
N LEU A 185 -3.33 9.05 -10.46
CA LEU A 185 -2.50 9.80 -9.52
C LEU A 185 -1.11 9.18 -9.46
N ALA A 186 -1.04 7.87 -9.23
CA ALA A 186 0.21 7.14 -9.07
C ALA A 186 0.12 5.71 -9.60
N LEU A 187 1.29 5.17 -9.94
CA LEU A 187 1.50 3.72 -10.07
C LEU A 187 2.09 3.20 -8.77
N ASP A 188 1.42 2.22 -8.18
CA ASP A 188 2.00 1.35 -7.15
C ASP A 188 2.64 0.17 -7.87
N LEU A 189 3.96 0.05 -7.82
CA LEU A 189 4.69 -0.90 -8.67
C LEU A 189 4.90 -2.26 -8.04
N PHE A 190 4.76 -2.39 -6.72
CA PHE A 190 4.93 -3.67 -6.03
C PHE A 190 4.19 -3.64 -4.70
N ASN A 191 3.20 -4.52 -4.55
CA ASN A 191 2.51 -4.75 -3.30
C ASN A 191 3.36 -5.62 -2.37
N GLU A 192 3.58 -5.14 -1.14
CA GLU A 192 4.16 -5.83 0.02
C GLU A 192 5.36 -6.73 -0.28
N PRO A 193 6.50 -6.14 -0.71
CA PRO A 193 7.70 -6.89 -1.03
C PRO A 193 8.17 -7.84 0.09
N LEU A 194 7.90 -7.52 1.37
CA LEU A 194 8.17 -8.41 2.50
C LEU A 194 7.68 -9.86 2.26
N TYR A 195 6.47 -10.01 1.70
CA TYR A 195 5.86 -11.32 1.46
C TYR A 195 6.19 -11.87 0.06
N PHE A 196 6.22 -10.99 -0.95
CA PHE A 196 6.21 -11.40 -2.35
C PHE A 196 7.57 -11.33 -3.06
N ASP A 197 8.59 -10.65 -2.50
CA ASP A 197 9.91 -10.55 -3.11
C ASP A 197 10.81 -11.75 -2.75
N LYS A 198 10.89 -12.71 -3.68
CA LYS A 198 11.70 -13.92 -3.59
C LYS A 198 12.64 -14.07 -4.80
N PRO A 199 13.87 -14.61 -4.63
CA PRO A 199 14.58 -14.81 -3.36
C PRO A 199 14.91 -13.47 -2.66
N GLU A 200 15.44 -13.55 -1.43
CA GLU A 200 15.77 -12.34 -0.68
C GLU A 200 16.83 -11.48 -1.39
N LYS A 201 16.56 -10.18 -1.53
CA LYS A 201 17.46 -9.17 -2.09
C LYS A 201 18.00 -8.27 -1.01
N ASN A 202 19.25 -7.85 -1.15
CA ASN A 202 19.84 -6.84 -0.26
C ASN A 202 19.42 -5.42 -0.66
N LYS A 203 19.70 -4.44 0.21
CA LYS A 203 19.32 -3.03 0.01
C LYS A 203 19.87 -2.40 -1.27
N ASN A 204 21.08 -2.75 -1.68
CA ASN A 204 21.69 -2.20 -2.90
C ASN A 204 20.97 -2.72 -4.16
N GLU A 205 20.64 -4.01 -4.18
CA GLU A 205 19.87 -4.61 -5.27
C GLU A 205 18.48 -3.95 -5.39
N VAL A 206 17.78 -3.82 -4.26
CA VAL A 206 16.46 -3.15 -4.21
C VAL A 206 16.56 -1.70 -4.72
N TYR A 207 17.57 -0.95 -4.28
CA TYR A 207 17.80 0.42 -4.72
C TYR A 207 17.91 0.52 -6.25
N GLU A 208 18.74 -0.31 -6.88
CA GLU A 208 18.94 -0.28 -8.34
C GLU A 208 17.69 -0.75 -9.11
N ILE A 209 16.98 -1.76 -8.62
CA ILE A 209 15.70 -2.23 -9.21
C ILE A 209 14.68 -1.09 -9.23
N VAL A 210 14.43 -0.47 -8.07
CA VAL A 210 13.39 0.57 -7.94
C VAL A 210 13.77 1.83 -8.70
N LYS A 211 15.06 2.18 -8.71
CA LYS A 211 15.60 3.28 -9.52
C LYS A 211 15.38 3.04 -11.01
N HIS A 212 15.58 1.82 -11.49
CA HIS A 212 15.28 1.44 -12.87
C HIS A 212 13.78 1.61 -13.17
N TRP A 213 12.89 1.09 -12.33
CA TRP A 213 11.45 1.21 -12.51
C TRP A 213 10.97 2.65 -12.56
N ARG A 214 11.37 3.47 -11.58
CA ARG A 214 11.01 4.90 -11.57
C ARG A 214 11.57 5.61 -12.81
N LYS A 215 12.81 5.33 -13.22
CA LYS A 215 13.38 5.91 -14.45
C LYS A 215 12.52 5.57 -15.66
N THR A 216 12.06 4.32 -15.79
CA THR A 216 11.17 3.90 -16.86
C THR A 216 9.88 4.71 -16.84
N VAL A 217 9.17 4.79 -15.70
CA VAL A 217 7.93 5.60 -15.61
C VAL A 217 8.19 7.06 -15.96
N LYS A 218 9.26 7.68 -15.44
CA LYS A 218 9.53 9.10 -15.71
C LYS A 218 9.93 9.41 -17.15
N ILE A 219 10.47 8.44 -17.90
CA ILE A 219 10.73 8.60 -19.35
C ILE A 219 9.41 8.62 -20.14
N TYR A 220 8.47 7.73 -19.82
CA TYR A 220 7.28 7.50 -20.65
C TYR A 220 6.03 8.22 -20.15
N ALA A 221 5.94 8.51 -18.85
CA ALA A 221 4.83 9.18 -18.16
C ALA A 221 5.35 10.08 -17.02
N PRO A 222 6.06 11.18 -17.32
CA PRO A 222 6.72 12.02 -16.30
C PRO A 222 5.75 12.62 -15.26
N GLN A 223 4.47 12.79 -15.62
CA GLN A 223 3.45 13.38 -14.75
C GLN A 223 2.82 12.39 -13.76
N ILE A 224 2.96 11.08 -13.98
CA ILE A 224 2.41 10.06 -13.08
C ILE A 224 3.40 9.82 -11.94
N LEU A 225 2.89 9.83 -10.70
CA LEU A 225 3.70 9.56 -9.52
C LEU A 225 3.99 8.06 -9.38
N VAL A 226 5.08 7.71 -8.69
CA VAL A 226 5.49 6.32 -8.45
C VAL A 226 5.53 6.07 -6.95
N THR A 227 4.96 4.95 -6.52
CA THR A 227 5.03 4.44 -5.14
C THR A 227 5.23 2.91 -5.13
N ILE A 228 5.43 2.38 -3.94
CA ILE A 228 5.50 0.95 -3.62
C ILE A 228 4.70 0.76 -2.32
N GLY A 229 3.79 -0.22 -2.30
CA GLY A 229 3.11 -0.69 -1.10
C GLY A 229 4.04 -1.49 -0.21
N LEU A 230 4.52 -0.89 0.88
CA LEU A 230 5.38 -1.51 1.90
C LEU A 230 4.53 -2.06 3.04
N GLU A 231 4.82 -3.27 3.54
CA GLU A 231 4.06 -3.84 4.67
C GLU A 231 4.09 -2.93 5.91
N GLY A 232 5.28 -2.46 6.30
CA GLY A 232 5.42 -1.65 7.51
C GLY A 232 6.87 -1.42 7.88
N LEU A 233 7.15 -1.24 9.17
CA LEU A 233 8.52 -0.97 9.66
C LEU A 233 9.51 -2.09 9.31
N ARG A 234 9.05 -3.33 9.14
CA ARG A 234 9.91 -4.49 8.84
C ARG A 234 10.58 -4.36 7.48
N GLU A 235 10.04 -3.54 6.59
CA GLU A 235 10.63 -3.29 5.28
C GLU A 235 12.00 -2.60 5.40
N VAL A 236 12.31 -1.96 6.54
CA VAL A 236 13.64 -1.38 6.82
C VAL A 236 14.79 -2.37 6.65
N PHE A 237 14.55 -3.68 6.78
CA PHE A 237 15.60 -4.68 6.62
C PHE A 237 16.07 -4.87 5.17
N ARG A 238 15.21 -4.54 4.19
CA ARG A 238 15.46 -4.78 2.75
C ARG A 238 14.92 -3.66 1.87
N TRP A 239 13.60 -3.46 1.86
CA TRP A 239 12.90 -2.42 1.10
C TRP A 239 12.79 -1.11 1.89
N ASP A 240 13.94 -0.63 2.35
CA ASP A 240 14.07 0.52 3.24
C ASP A 240 13.42 1.78 2.63
N PRO A 241 12.42 2.39 3.29
CA PRO A 241 11.64 3.49 2.72
C PRO A 241 12.50 4.68 2.30
N ASN A 242 13.65 4.90 2.96
CA ASN A 242 14.52 6.02 2.65
C ASN A 242 15.46 5.76 1.47
N ILE A 243 15.66 4.51 1.05
CA ILE A 243 16.47 4.20 -0.14
C ILE A 243 15.63 4.10 -1.42
N LEU A 244 14.34 3.77 -1.34
CA LEU A 244 13.51 3.55 -2.52
C LEU A 244 13.44 4.80 -3.39
N ALA A 245 13.84 4.70 -4.66
CA ALA A 245 13.73 5.79 -5.61
C ALA A 245 12.28 5.91 -6.11
N ILE A 246 11.39 6.43 -5.27
CA ILE A 246 9.95 6.65 -5.53
C ILE A 246 9.53 8.04 -5.06
N ASP A 247 8.35 8.51 -5.49
CA ASP A 247 7.89 9.86 -5.21
C ASP A 247 7.24 9.98 -3.82
N PHE A 248 6.59 8.92 -3.33
CA PHE A 248 6.08 8.79 -1.96
C PHE A 248 6.02 7.31 -1.52
N ILE A 249 5.97 7.04 -0.22
CA ILE A 249 5.83 5.69 0.36
C ILE A 249 4.37 5.37 0.66
N SER A 250 3.95 4.12 0.46
CA SER A 250 2.60 3.64 0.80
C SER A 250 2.73 2.51 1.83
N TYR A 251 2.43 2.74 3.11
CA TYR A 251 2.57 1.72 4.18
C TYR A 251 1.30 0.92 4.41
N HIS A 252 1.41 -0.38 4.67
CA HIS A 252 0.30 -1.33 4.79
C HIS A 252 0.19 -1.95 6.20
N PRO A 253 0.25 -1.17 7.29
CA PRO A 253 0.27 -1.75 8.62
C PRO A 253 -1.09 -2.36 8.99
N TYR A 254 -1.09 -3.61 9.42
CA TYR A 254 -2.24 -4.27 10.02
C TYR A 254 -1.97 -4.56 11.50
N GLU A 255 -3.03 -4.50 12.31
CA GLU A 255 -2.91 -4.64 13.75
C GLU A 255 -2.89 -6.11 14.17
N TYR A 256 -1.76 -6.57 14.69
CA TYR A 256 -1.63 -7.89 15.34
C TYR A 256 -1.50 -7.76 16.86
N GLU A 257 -1.06 -6.59 17.34
CA GLU A 257 -0.91 -6.24 18.75
C GLU A 257 -1.61 -4.90 19.02
N PRO A 258 -2.18 -4.67 20.21
CA PRO A 258 -2.89 -3.43 20.51
C PRO A 258 -2.04 -2.19 20.29
N GLU A 259 -2.59 -1.21 19.56
CA GLU A 259 -1.98 0.07 19.21
C GLU A 259 -0.70 -0.04 18.36
N GLN A 260 -0.40 -1.24 17.82
CA GLN A 260 0.77 -1.46 16.96
C GLN A 260 0.77 -0.45 15.80
N VAL A 261 -0.33 -0.35 15.06
CA VAL A 261 -0.43 0.49 13.86
C VAL A 261 -0.16 1.97 14.18
N ARG A 262 -0.66 2.49 15.30
CA ARG A 262 -0.42 3.88 15.70
C ARG A 262 1.02 4.15 16.13
N ASN A 263 1.65 3.17 16.75
CA ASN A 263 3.09 3.23 17.06
C ASN A 263 3.95 3.14 15.80
N GLU A 264 3.58 2.30 14.82
CA GLU A 264 4.26 2.30 13.53
C GLU A 264 4.10 3.63 12.80
N ILE A 265 2.90 4.23 12.82
CA ILE A 265 2.66 5.57 12.27
C ILE A 265 3.56 6.62 12.92
N TYR A 266 3.75 6.56 14.24
CA TYR A 266 4.68 7.44 14.93
C TYR A 266 6.13 7.24 14.45
N TRP A 267 6.55 5.98 14.23
CA TRP A 267 7.85 5.67 13.64
C TRP A 267 7.98 6.24 12.21
N TYR A 268 6.97 6.06 11.34
CA TYR A 268 6.99 6.60 9.97
C TYR A 268 7.14 8.13 9.99
N GLY A 269 6.36 8.81 10.83
CA GLY A 269 6.40 10.27 10.95
C GLY A 269 7.74 10.83 11.42
N LYS A 270 8.57 10.01 12.06
CA LYS A 270 9.87 10.41 12.60
C LYS A 270 11.06 9.97 11.74
N TYR A 271 11.00 8.78 11.14
CA TYR A 271 12.16 8.18 10.48
C TYR A 271 11.99 8.02 8.95
N THR A 272 10.82 8.33 8.39
CA THR A 272 10.62 8.36 6.93
C THR A 272 10.83 9.78 6.40
N GLU A 273 11.82 9.95 5.53
CA GLU A 273 12.21 11.27 5.00
C GLU A 273 11.44 11.66 3.73
N LYS A 274 10.68 10.73 3.16
CA LYS A 274 9.85 10.95 1.97
C LYS A 274 8.40 11.24 2.37
N PRO A 275 7.61 11.91 1.52
CA PRO A 275 6.17 11.91 1.66
C PRO A 275 5.67 10.46 1.78
N TRP A 276 4.72 10.22 2.67
CA TRP A 276 4.19 8.89 2.88
C TRP A 276 2.69 8.92 3.16
N ILE A 277 2.02 7.84 2.82
CA ILE A 277 0.60 7.60 3.11
C ILE A 277 0.47 6.26 3.83
N ILE A 278 -0.66 6.07 4.52
CA ILE A 278 -1.16 4.71 4.72
C ILE A 278 -1.80 4.27 3.41
N GLY A 279 -1.34 3.15 2.86
CA GLY A 279 -1.78 2.51 1.61
C GLY A 279 -2.80 1.41 1.84
N GLU A 280 -2.66 0.70 2.95
CA GLU A 280 -3.62 -0.28 3.44
C GLU A 280 -3.60 -0.30 4.97
N THR A 281 -4.76 -0.45 5.57
CA THR A 281 -4.92 -0.83 6.98
C THR A 281 -6.39 -1.13 7.21
N ALA A 282 -6.68 -1.97 8.19
CA ALA A 282 -8.01 -2.19 8.76
C ALA A 282 -7.93 -3.15 9.94
N ILE A 283 -9.06 -3.28 10.64
CA ILE A 283 -9.32 -4.39 11.55
C ILE A 283 -10.62 -5.10 11.14
N PRO A 284 -10.70 -6.43 11.34
CA PRO A 284 -11.91 -7.19 11.00
C PRO A 284 -13.08 -6.70 11.84
N ALA A 285 -14.28 -6.67 11.26
CA ALA A 285 -15.50 -6.47 12.05
C ALA A 285 -16.70 -7.13 11.38
N ASP A 286 -17.28 -8.08 12.11
CA ASP A 286 -18.49 -8.84 11.78
C ASP A 286 -19.68 -8.41 12.65
N ASN A 287 -19.45 -7.52 13.62
CA ASN A 287 -20.40 -7.10 14.64
C ASN A 287 -20.81 -8.24 15.59
N ASP A 288 -19.92 -9.21 15.78
CA ASP A 288 -20.01 -10.29 16.77
C ASP A 288 -18.70 -10.37 17.58
N SER A 289 -17.62 -10.85 16.96
CA SER A 289 -16.31 -10.98 17.61
C SER A 289 -15.58 -9.64 17.71
N VAL A 290 -15.76 -8.79 16.70
CA VAL A 290 -15.28 -7.40 16.70
C VAL A 290 -16.43 -6.52 16.23
N THR A 291 -16.76 -5.52 17.04
CA THR A 291 -17.87 -4.61 16.81
C THR A 291 -17.56 -3.62 15.70
N TYR A 292 -18.60 -3.12 15.02
CA TYR A 292 -18.42 -2.03 14.07
C TYR A 292 -17.94 -0.73 14.74
N GLU A 293 -18.18 -0.57 16.04
CA GLU A 293 -17.70 0.58 16.80
C GLU A 293 -16.18 0.52 17.02
N GLU A 294 -15.63 -0.66 17.30
CA GLU A 294 -14.18 -0.86 17.38
C GLU A 294 -13.51 -0.55 16.03
N GLN A 295 -14.06 -1.04 14.92
CA GLN A 295 -13.56 -0.71 13.58
C GLN A 295 -13.62 0.79 13.29
N ARG A 296 -14.71 1.46 13.70
CA ARG A 296 -14.86 2.91 13.57
C ARG A 296 -13.80 3.66 14.39
N LEU A 297 -13.58 3.28 15.64
CA LEU A 297 -12.59 3.91 16.51
C LEU A 297 -11.16 3.69 16.00
N PHE A 298 -10.86 2.49 15.50
CA PHE A 298 -9.57 2.19 14.87
C PHE A 298 -9.31 3.09 13.67
N ALA A 299 -10.28 3.21 12.74
CA ALA A 299 -10.15 4.09 11.58
C ALA A 299 -9.96 5.55 12.00
N LYS A 300 -10.74 6.03 12.97
CA LYS A 300 -10.59 7.39 13.53
C LYS A 300 -9.18 7.62 14.05
N HIS A 301 -8.71 6.77 14.97
CA HIS A 301 -7.44 7.00 15.65
C HIS A 301 -6.26 6.88 14.69
N THR A 302 -6.28 5.94 13.75
CA THR A 302 -5.18 5.77 12.78
C THR A 302 -5.19 6.86 11.70
N LEU A 303 -6.36 7.33 11.25
CA LEU A 303 -6.48 8.46 10.33
C LEU A 303 -5.97 9.77 10.96
N GLU A 304 -6.41 10.07 12.19
CA GLU A 304 -5.96 11.25 12.95
C GLU A 304 -4.45 11.17 13.24
N GLN A 305 -3.96 10.02 13.71
CA GLN A 305 -2.54 9.80 13.97
C GLN A 305 -1.70 9.99 12.70
N THR A 306 -2.16 9.46 11.55
CA THR A 306 -1.48 9.61 10.26
C THR A 306 -1.32 11.08 9.90
N TYR A 307 -2.41 11.84 9.97
CA TYR A 307 -2.41 13.27 9.67
C TYR A 307 -1.48 14.07 10.60
N ASN A 308 -1.56 13.79 11.91
CA ASN A 308 -0.77 14.43 12.95
C ASN A 308 0.73 14.08 12.86
N CYS A 309 1.07 12.89 12.36
CA CYS A 309 2.43 12.44 12.12
C CYS A 309 2.99 12.83 10.73
N ASN A 310 2.35 13.78 10.04
CA ASN A 310 2.76 14.27 8.73
C ASN A 310 2.62 13.28 7.57
N GLY A 311 1.83 12.22 7.74
CA GLY A 311 1.30 11.48 6.60
C GLY A 311 0.53 12.43 5.68
N VAL A 312 0.68 12.23 4.38
CA VAL A 312 0.09 13.10 3.34
C VAL A 312 -1.10 12.45 2.64
N GLY A 313 -1.59 11.33 3.17
CA GLY A 313 -2.71 10.55 2.65
C GLY A 313 -3.01 9.36 3.54
N TYR A 314 -4.20 8.80 3.39
CA TYR A 314 -4.65 7.63 4.14
C TYR A 314 -5.55 6.75 3.29
N SER A 315 -5.39 5.44 3.43
CA SER A 315 -6.10 4.43 2.66
C SER A 315 -6.66 3.35 3.56
N TRP A 316 -7.87 2.90 3.26
CA TRP A 316 -8.54 1.82 3.97
C TRP A 316 -8.58 0.54 3.13
N TRP A 317 -8.31 -0.60 3.76
CA TRP A 317 -8.57 -1.92 3.17
C TRP A 317 -9.86 -2.48 3.77
N GLN A 318 -10.99 -2.51 3.09
CA GLN A 318 -11.20 -2.32 1.65
C GLN A 318 -12.66 -1.88 1.40
N TYR A 319 -13.09 -1.79 0.13
CA TYR A 319 -14.45 -1.35 -0.21
C TYR A 319 -15.56 -2.18 0.46
N LYS A 320 -15.49 -3.51 0.31
CA LYS A 320 -16.53 -4.40 0.79
C LYS A 320 -15.94 -5.63 1.45
N ASP A 321 -16.70 -6.20 2.36
CA ASP A 321 -16.33 -7.42 3.06
C ASP A 321 -15.95 -8.53 2.08
N VAL A 322 -14.92 -9.27 2.48
CA VAL A 322 -14.42 -10.46 1.80
C VAL A 322 -14.10 -11.50 2.88
N ASP A 323 -14.43 -12.74 2.60
CA ASP A 323 -13.93 -13.89 3.35
C ASP A 323 -12.61 -14.36 2.72
N TRP A 324 -11.50 -13.89 3.29
CA TRP A 324 -10.14 -14.26 2.90
C TRP A 324 -9.71 -15.65 3.41
N HIS A 325 -10.58 -16.33 4.17
CA HIS A 325 -10.31 -17.60 4.80
C HIS A 325 -8.98 -17.61 5.59
N LYS A 326 -8.02 -18.48 5.19
CA LYS A 326 -6.75 -18.66 5.90
C LYS A 326 -5.67 -17.65 5.52
N TYR A 327 -5.90 -16.81 4.52
CA TYR A 327 -4.85 -15.94 3.96
C TYR A 327 -4.75 -14.59 4.65
N HIS A 328 -5.85 -14.09 5.20
CA HIS A 328 -5.92 -12.76 5.81
C HIS A 328 -7.13 -12.66 6.75
N ALA A 329 -7.17 -11.64 7.60
CA ALA A 329 -8.36 -11.29 8.37
C ALA A 329 -9.56 -10.99 7.45
N THR A 330 -10.75 -11.46 7.82
CA THR A 330 -11.99 -11.35 7.03
C THR A 330 -12.79 -10.11 7.44
N PHE A 331 -13.77 -9.71 6.63
CA PHE A 331 -14.74 -8.65 6.98
C PHE A 331 -14.14 -7.27 7.29
N LEU A 332 -13.11 -6.87 6.54
CA LEU A 332 -12.41 -5.58 6.67
C LEU A 332 -13.11 -4.42 5.93
N GLY A 333 -14.20 -4.68 5.21
CA GLY A 333 -14.80 -3.74 4.29
C GLY A 333 -15.53 -2.57 4.96
N VAL A 334 -15.70 -1.46 4.24
CA VAL A 334 -16.63 -0.37 4.63
C VAL A 334 -18.09 -0.69 4.31
N LEU A 335 -18.35 -1.68 3.45
CA LEU A 335 -19.66 -2.30 3.23
C LEU A 335 -19.65 -3.75 3.70
N ASN A 336 -20.77 -4.20 4.29
CA ASN A 336 -20.99 -5.60 4.61
C ASN A 336 -21.73 -6.36 3.49
N TRP A 337 -22.06 -7.64 3.73
CA TRP A 337 -22.80 -8.50 2.80
C TRP A 337 -24.33 -8.51 3.01
N ASN A 338 -24.87 -7.60 3.82
CA ASN A 338 -26.29 -7.59 4.17
C ASN A 338 -26.98 -6.38 3.56
N GLY A 339 -28.23 -6.54 3.11
CA GLY A 339 -29.07 -5.45 2.63
C GLY A 339 -28.59 -4.79 1.32
N GLU A 340 -29.11 -3.61 1.05
CA GLU A 340 -28.78 -2.79 -0.11
C GLU A 340 -28.63 -1.32 0.32
N THR A 341 -27.68 -0.61 -0.30
CA THR A 341 -27.46 0.82 -0.13
C THR A 341 -27.81 1.51 -1.44
N ILE A 342 -28.63 2.56 -1.37
CA ILE A 342 -28.95 3.40 -2.53
C ILE A 342 -27.94 4.56 -2.58
N ASN A 343 -27.20 4.69 -3.67
CA ASN A 343 -26.25 5.78 -3.85
C ASN A 343 -26.98 7.11 -4.18
N PRO A 344 -26.30 8.27 -4.18
CA PRO A 344 -26.94 9.55 -4.48
C PRO A 344 -27.58 9.70 -5.86
N LYS A 345 -27.28 8.82 -6.82
CA LYS A 345 -27.92 8.79 -8.14
C LYS A 345 -29.13 7.86 -8.21
N GLY A 346 -29.45 7.16 -7.12
CA GLY A 346 -30.56 6.22 -7.04
C GLY A 346 -30.20 4.79 -7.46
N ASP A 347 -28.94 4.49 -7.74
CA ASP A 347 -28.52 3.12 -8.06
C ASP A 347 -28.45 2.27 -6.79
N SER A 348 -28.89 1.01 -6.88
CA SER A 348 -28.76 0.04 -5.79
C SER A 348 -27.37 -0.61 -5.80
N VAL A 349 -26.70 -0.57 -4.65
CA VAL A 349 -25.44 -1.26 -4.35
C VAL A 349 -25.74 -2.34 -3.32
N PHE A 350 -25.35 -3.59 -3.61
CA PHE A 350 -25.52 -4.67 -2.65
C PHE A 350 -24.58 -4.50 -1.45
N GLY A 351 -25.11 -4.63 -0.24
CA GLY A 351 -24.40 -4.41 1.03
C GLY A 351 -24.86 -3.15 1.77
N THR A 352 -24.65 -3.13 3.09
CA THR A 352 -24.95 -2.00 3.96
C THR A 352 -23.65 -1.33 4.37
N VAL A 353 -23.62 0.01 4.30
CA VAL A 353 -22.49 0.82 4.77
C VAL A 353 -22.29 0.65 6.27
N LYS A 354 -21.08 0.27 6.67
CA LYS A 354 -20.68 0.15 8.07
C LYS A 354 -20.40 1.53 8.68
N PRO A 355 -20.56 1.69 10.02
CA PRO A 355 -20.26 2.92 10.75
C PRO A 355 -18.87 3.53 10.49
N VAL A 356 -17.86 2.71 10.18
CA VAL A 356 -16.50 3.17 9.84
C VAL A 356 -16.46 4.21 8.72
N ALA A 357 -17.39 4.14 7.75
CA ALA A 357 -17.42 5.06 6.61
C ALA A 357 -17.63 6.54 7.04
N LYS A 358 -18.26 6.77 8.20
CA LYS A 358 -18.48 8.11 8.75
C LYS A 358 -17.18 8.85 9.04
N GLU A 359 -16.14 8.14 9.47
CA GLU A 359 -14.85 8.77 9.81
C GLU A 359 -14.21 9.38 8.57
N PHE A 360 -14.32 8.72 7.41
CA PHE A 360 -13.79 9.24 6.14
C PHE A 360 -14.63 10.42 5.61
N GLY A 361 -15.96 10.32 5.67
CA GLY A 361 -16.87 11.38 5.21
C GLY A 361 -16.80 12.68 6.02
N THR A 362 -16.37 12.60 7.29
CA THR A 362 -16.30 13.76 8.19
C THR A 362 -14.87 14.28 8.39
N PHE A 363 -13.86 13.58 7.89
CA PHE A 363 -12.47 13.99 8.04
C PHE A 363 -12.18 15.29 7.28
N ASN A 364 -11.54 16.25 7.97
CA ASN A 364 -11.14 17.52 7.38
C ASN A 364 -9.61 17.62 7.30
N PRO A 365 -8.99 17.41 6.13
CA PRO A 365 -7.53 17.50 5.97
C PRO A 365 -6.99 18.94 6.08
N ASN A 366 -7.86 19.94 6.22
CA ASN A 366 -7.49 21.34 6.49
C ASN A 366 -7.61 21.72 7.96
N ALA A 367 -8.01 20.78 8.84
CA ALA A 367 -8.05 21.02 10.27
C ALA A 367 -6.63 21.31 10.80
N LYS A 368 -6.54 21.96 11.96
CA LYS A 368 -5.26 22.13 12.63
C LYS A 368 -4.75 20.74 13.07
N LYS A 369 -3.49 20.45 12.78
CA LYS A 369 -2.80 19.26 13.29
C LYS A 369 -2.64 19.31 14.80
N ASP A 370 -2.89 18.18 15.44
CA ASP A 370 -2.48 17.92 16.82
C ASP A 370 -1.07 17.29 16.86
N SER A 371 -0.61 16.90 18.03
CA SER A 371 0.68 16.24 18.20
C SER A 371 0.68 14.81 17.65
N CYS A 372 1.74 14.42 16.94
CA CYS A 372 2.03 13.02 16.65
C CYS A 372 2.32 12.26 17.96
N LEU A 373 1.42 11.35 18.36
CA LEU A 373 1.48 10.72 19.68
C LEU A 373 2.48 9.56 19.69
N CYS A 374 3.39 9.56 20.65
CA CYS A 374 4.17 8.38 21.03
C CYS A 374 3.42 7.70 22.17
N LEU A 375 2.93 6.48 21.96
CA LEU A 375 2.15 5.78 22.99
C LEU A 375 3.07 5.10 24.01
N ASP A 376 2.55 4.82 25.20
CA ASP A 376 3.34 4.28 26.31
C ASP A 376 3.92 2.89 25.99
N ASN A 377 3.26 2.11 25.14
CA ASN A 377 3.72 0.80 24.70
C ASN A 377 4.68 0.87 23.48
N TYR A 378 5.13 2.04 23.04
CA TYR A 378 5.94 2.21 21.81
C TYR A 378 7.20 1.33 21.72
N TYR A 379 7.82 0.97 22.86
CA TYR A 379 9.00 0.10 22.89
C TYR A 379 8.69 -1.37 23.20
N ASN A 380 7.41 -1.70 23.45
CA ASN A 380 6.95 -3.05 23.79
C ASN A 380 5.45 -3.20 23.51
N TYR A 381 5.09 -3.52 22.26
CA TYR A 381 3.70 -3.68 21.86
C TYR A 381 3.03 -4.87 22.56
N SER A 382 3.75 -6.00 22.66
CA SER A 382 3.26 -7.27 23.20
C SER A 382 2.92 -7.24 24.69
N GLN A 383 3.53 -6.31 25.42
CA GLN A 383 3.52 -6.27 26.89
C GLN A 383 4.07 -7.56 27.55
N SER A 384 4.69 -8.44 26.77
CA SER A 384 5.19 -9.73 27.26
C SER A 384 6.42 -9.56 28.16
N LYS A 385 6.67 -10.56 29.01
CA LYS A 385 7.73 -10.56 30.03
C LYS A 385 8.40 -11.92 30.21
N ASP A 386 8.23 -12.84 29.27
CA ASP A 386 8.76 -14.21 29.43
C ASP A 386 10.23 -14.30 29.00
N PHE A 387 10.61 -13.56 27.97
CA PHE A 387 11.97 -13.52 27.46
C PHE A 387 12.34 -12.12 26.97
N LYS A 388 13.62 -11.76 27.09
CA LYS A 388 14.13 -10.43 26.74
C LYS A 388 15.45 -10.49 25.98
N LEU A 389 15.55 -9.74 24.87
CA LEU A 389 16.84 -9.34 24.28
C LEU A 389 17.11 -7.88 24.63
N THR A 390 18.35 -7.58 24.98
CA THR A 390 18.82 -6.19 25.20
C THR A 390 20.09 -5.93 24.41
N GLY A 391 20.40 -4.67 24.17
CA GLY A 391 21.68 -4.28 23.59
C GLY A 391 21.65 -2.83 23.10
N PHE A 392 22.65 -2.47 22.31
CA PHE A 392 22.80 -1.16 21.69
C PHE A 392 23.01 -1.29 20.17
N ILE A 393 22.36 -0.44 19.38
CA ILE A 393 22.68 -0.27 17.96
C ILE A 393 23.52 1.00 17.79
N LEU A 394 24.71 0.83 17.23
CA LEU A 394 25.69 1.89 17.02
C LEU A 394 26.12 1.97 15.55
N ASP A 395 26.56 3.15 15.13
CA ASP A 395 27.23 3.32 13.84
C ASP A 395 28.71 2.87 13.91
N LYS A 396 29.41 2.94 12.78
CA LYS A 396 30.85 2.62 12.69
C LYS A 396 31.75 3.47 13.62
N ASN A 397 31.29 4.64 14.04
CA ASN A 397 32.00 5.58 14.92
C ASN A 397 31.59 5.42 16.40
N ASN A 398 30.79 4.41 16.74
CA ASN A 398 30.16 4.19 18.04
C ASN A 398 29.13 5.26 18.45
N ALA A 399 28.60 6.03 17.49
CA ALA A 399 27.47 6.91 17.76
C ALA A 399 26.17 6.08 17.84
N PRO A 400 25.29 6.34 18.81
CA PRO A 400 24.03 5.62 18.94
C PRO A 400 23.09 5.91 17.76
N ILE A 401 22.36 4.90 17.33
CA ILE A 401 21.33 5.02 16.28
C ILE A 401 19.96 4.91 16.94
N GLU A 402 19.23 6.03 16.99
CA GLU A 402 17.82 6.07 17.39
C GLU A 402 16.91 5.55 16.25
N GLY A 403 15.83 4.85 16.58
CA GLY A 403 14.85 4.40 15.59
C GLY A 403 15.24 3.16 14.81
N ALA A 404 16.35 2.50 15.15
CA ALA A 404 16.70 1.20 14.57
C ALA A 404 15.67 0.15 15.00
N VAL A 405 15.31 -0.73 14.09
CA VAL A 405 14.35 -1.82 14.32
C VAL A 405 15.12 -3.09 14.64
N ILE A 406 14.69 -3.78 15.70
CA ILE A 406 15.16 -5.11 16.07
C ILE A 406 13.97 -6.06 16.00
N LEU A 407 14.14 -7.19 15.31
CA LEU A 407 13.14 -8.23 15.14
C LEU A 407 13.72 -9.55 15.64
N GLY A 408 12.95 -10.32 16.40
CA GLY A 408 13.34 -11.62 16.95
C GLY A 408 12.29 -12.69 16.71
N TRP A 409 12.72 -13.93 16.48
CA TRP A 409 11.85 -15.08 16.21
C TRP A 409 12.07 -16.24 17.17
N ASN A 410 11.05 -17.09 17.29
CA ASN A 410 11.20 -18.42 17.84
C ASN A 410 12.00 -19.34 16.90
N GLU A 411 12.34 -20.54 17.37
CA GLU A 411 13.15 -21.55 16.66
C GLU A 411 12.66 -21.89 15.24
N ASN A 412 11.34 -21.89 15.04
CA ASN A 412 10.71 -22.34 13.80
C ASN A 412 10.32 -21.19 12.87
N TRP A 413 10.76 -19.96 13.12
CA TRP A 413 10.42 -18.77 12.33
C TRP A 413 8.91 -18.50 12.21
N SER A 414 8.10 -19.05 13.12
CA SER A 414 6.64 -18.99 13.04
C SER A 414 6.03 -17.81 13.79
N HIS A 415 6.74 -17.27 14.77
CA HIS A 415 6.31 -16.10 15.53
C HIS A 415 7.46 -15.10 15.63
N SER A 416 7.12 -13.82 15.58
CA SER A 416 8.11 -12.75 15.72
C SER A 416 7.59 -11.54 16.49
N TYR A 417 8.49 -10.92 17.26
CA TYR A 417 8.27 -9.64 17.93
C TYR A 417 9.34 -8.66 17.49
N HIS A 418 9.01 -7.38 17.49
CA HIS A 418 9.99 -6.33 17.21
C HIS A 418 9.93 -5.21 18.24
N THR A 419 11.02 -4.44 18.29
CA THR A 419 11.16 -3.23 19.10
C THR A 419 12.00 -2.21 18.34
N ILE A 420 12.13 -1.03 18.92
CA ILE A 420 12.81 0.13 18.33
C ILE A 420 13.84 0.67 19.32
N THR A 421 14.99 1.15 18.84
CA THR A 421 15.98 1.77 19.71
C THR A 421 15.57 3.16 20.23
N LYS A 422 16.00 3.46 21.44
CA LYS A 422 15.90 4.78 22.09
C LYS A 422 16.98 5.73 21.56
N LYS A 423 16.95 6.99 22.02
CA LYS A 423 17.92 8.05 21.66
C LYS A 423 19.37 7.67 21.91
N ASP A 424 19.62 6.87 22.95
CA ASP A 424 20.95 6.39 23.32
C ASP A 424 21.35 5.09 22.59
N GLY A 425 20.55 4.66 21.61
CA GLY A 425 20.78 3.44 20.83
C GLY A 425 20.39 2.16 21.56
N SER A 426 19.96 2.22 22.82
CA SER A 426 19.55 1.05 23.59
C SER A 426 18.20 0.50 23.12
N PHE A 427 18.00 -0.81 23.25
CA PHE A 427 16.70 -1.46 23.02
C PHE A 427 16.42 -2.56 24.05
N GLU A 428 15.13 -2.86 24.21
CA GLU A 428 14.64 -4.04 24.91
C GLU A 428 13.57 -4.71 24.05
N LEU A 429 13.85 -5.89 23.51
CA LEU A 429 12.88 -6.70 22.79
C LEU A 429 12.30 -7.73 23.75
N LEU A 430 11.00 -7.64 24.00
CA LEU A 430 10.27 -8.53 24.89
C LEU A 430 9.42 -9.52 24.08
N GLY A 431 9.40 -10.78 24.51
CA GLY A 431 8.65 -11.84 23.86
C GLY A 431 8.05 -12.82 24.85
N SER A 432 6.98 -13.49 24.40
CA SER A 432 6.26 -14.54 25.13
C SER A 432 6.87 -15.94 24.96
N TYR A 433 8.06 -16.00 24.36
CA TYR A 433 8.81 -17.23 24.10
C TYR A 433 10.30 -16.89 23.94
N PRO A 434 11.19 -17.89 24.08
CA PRO A 434 12.61 -17.70 23.83
C PRO A 434 12.91 -17.36 22.37
N PHE A 435 13.79 -16.40 22.15
CA PHE A 435 14.26 -16.04 20.82
C PHE A 435 15.46 -16.87 20.39
N TYR A 436 15.40 -17.42 19.18
CA TYR A 436 16.45 -18.22 18.56
C TYR A 436 17.13 -17.49 17.41
N HIS A 437 16.46 -16.51 16.82
CA HIS A 437 16.96 -15.73 15.70
C HIS A 437 16.67 -14.25 15.93
N TRP A 438 17.54 -13.39 15.44
CA TRP A 438 17.30 -11.95 15.46
C TRP A 438 17.92 -11.26 14.25
N MET A 439 17.38 -10.09 13.93
CA MET A 439 17.98 -9.17 13.00
C MET A 439 17.78 -7.72 13.43
N ALA A 440 18.68 -6.84 13.01
CA ALA A 440 18.62 -5.41 13.28
C ALA A 440 19.01 -4.59 12.04
N SER A 441 18.33 -3.46 11.84
CA SER A 441 18.67 -2.47 10.82
C SER A 441 18.10 -1.10 11.19
N ALA A 442 18.52 -0.07 10.46
CA ALA A 442 17.96 1.27 10.52
C ALA A 442 17.85 1.83 9.11
N THR A 443 17.05 2.87 8.93
CA THR A 443 16.91 3.51 7.61
C THR A 443 18.25 4.04 7.12
N LYS A 444 18.64 3.71 5.89
CA LYS A 444 19.94 4.02 5.26
C LYS A 444 21.16 3.31 5.87
N TYR A 445 20.96 2.32 6.72
CA TYR A 445 22.04 1.49 7.27
C TYR A 445 21.98 0.04 6.76
N THR A 446 23.08 -0.70 6.92
CA THR A 446 23.13 -2.13 6.67
C THR A 446 22.20 -2.92 7.59
N THR A 447 21.99 -4.18 7.25
CA THR A 447 21.22 -5.14 8.04
C THR A 447 22.17 -6.18 8.59
N ILE A 448 22.07 -6.47 9.88
CA ILE A 448 22.80 -7.57 10.55
C ILE A 448 21.78 -8.57 11.09
N ARG A 449 22.15 -9.85 11.13
CA ARG A 449 21.31 -10.92 11.68
C ARG A 449 22.19 -12.02 12.27
N SER A 450 21.68 -12.73 13.27
CA SER A 450 22.37 -13.88 13.87
C SER A 450 21.40 -14.78 14.62
N ASP A 451 21.92 -15.92 15.08
CA ASP A 451 21.20 -16.86 15.93
C ASP A 451 21.59 -16.66 17.40
N ILE A 452 20.71 -17.09 18.29
CA ILE A 452 20.87 -17.03 19.73
C ILE A 452 20.61 -18.43 20.29
N ASN A 453 21.37 -18.83 21.31
CA ASN A 453 21.04 -19.98 22.13
C ASN A 453 20.31 -19.51 23.40
N PRO A 454 18.99 -19.76 23.54
CA PRO A 454 18.23 -19.36 24.72
C PRO A 454 18.74 -19.89 26.05
N ASP A 455 19.44 -21.02 26.06
CA ASP A 455 19.98 -21.62 27.30
C ASP A 455 21.10 -20.77 27.92
N THR A 456 21.60 -19.78 27.18
CA THR A 456 22.59 -18.81 27.68
C THR A 456 21.95 -17.62 28.42
N ALA A 457 20.61 -17.55 28.46
CA ALA A 457 19.88 -16.49 29.13
C ALA A 457 20.16 -16.46 30.64
N LYS A 458 20.22 -15.25 31.19
CA LYS A 458 20.34 -14.99 32.62
C LYS A 458 19.04 -14.37 33.13
N VAL A 459 18.61 -14.76 34.33
CA VAL A 459 17.44 -14.14 34.96
C VAL A 459 17.80 -12.74 35.47
N VAL A 460 17.19 -11.71 34.88
CA VAL A 460 17.35 -10.30 35.27
C VAL A 460 15.96 -9.73 35.53
N ASN A 461 15.71 -9.24 36.75
CA ASN A 461 14.40 -8.74 37.18
C ASN A 461 13.26 -9.71 36.84
N THR A 462 13.45 -10.99 37.20
CA THR A 462 12.53 -12.12 36.93
C THR A 462 12.28 -12.49 35.46
N ILE A 463 13.04 -11.92 34.51
CA ILE A 463 12.90 -12.21 33.07
C ILE A 463 14.17 -12.88 32.54
N SER A 464 14.01 -13.97 31.79
CA SER A 464 15.11 -14.61 31.05
C SER A 464 15.66 -13.66 30.00
N THR A 465 16.89 -13.19 30.18
CA THR A 465 17.47 -12.09 29.41
C THR A 465 18.78 -12.50 28.73
N ILE A 466 18.92 -12.13 27.45
CA ILE A 466 20.18 -12.20 26.71
C ILE A 466 20.58 -10.79 26.29
N ASP A 467 21.83 -10.43 26.62
CA ASP A 467 22.44 -9.18 26.20
C ASP A 467 23.27 -9.41 24.94
N LEU A 468 22.87 -8.76 23.84
CA LEU A 468 23.56 -8.80 22.55
C LEU A 468 24.76 -7.83 22.50
N GLY A 469 24.94 -6.99 23.54
CA GLY A 469 26.01 -6.02 23.63
C GLY A 469 25.88 -4.90 22.60
N ASN A 470 27.03 -4.45 22.08
CA ASN A 470 27.10 -3.37 21.11
C ASN A 470 27.10 -3.92 19.69
N LEU A 471 26.00 -3.73 18.99
CA LEU A 471 25.81 -4.13 17.61
C LEU A 471 26.11 -2.96 16.67
N LYS A 472 27.01 -3.17 15.71
CA LYS A 472 27.41 -2.12 14.76
C LYS A 472 26.77 -2.33 13.40
N ILE A 473 26.17 -1.27 12.86
CA ILE A 473 25.67 -1.21 11.48
C ILE A 473 26.30 -0.03 10.75
N GLU A 474 26.41 -0.12 9.44
CA GLU A 474 27.12 0.86 8.61
C GLU A 474 26.15 1.64 7.74
N TYR A 475 26.40 2.94 7.57
CA TYR A 475 25.67 3.74 6.59
C TYR A 475 25.96 3.21 5.17
N LEU A 476 24.91 3.00 4.38
CA LEU A 476 24.99 2.36 3.07
C LEU A 476 25.92 3.14 2.14
N SER A 477 26.95 2.46 1.64
CA SER A 477 28.03 3.10 0.87
C SER A 477 27.56 3.67 -0.46
N PHE A 478 26.54 3.08 -1.10
CA PHE A 478 25.98 3.53 -2.37
C PHE A 478 25.11 4.80 -2.26
N LEU A 479 24.87 5.30 -1.05
CA LEU A 479 24.20 6.57 -0.79
C LEU A 479 25.15 7.75 -0.56
N LYS A 480 26.48 7.52 -0.63
CA LYS A 480 27.50 8.55 -0.37
C LYS A 480 27.87 9.34 -1.62
#